data_AF-A0A2T5JF78-F1
#
_entry.id   AF-A0A2T5JF78-F1
#
_cell.length_a   1.000
_cell.length_b   1.000
_cell.length_c   1.000
_cell.angle_alpha   90.00
_cell.angle_beta   90.00
_cell.angle_gamma   90.00
#
_symmetry.space_group_name_H-M   'P 1'
#
loop_
_entity.id
_entity.type
_entity.pdbx_description
1 polymer ?
#
loop_
_entity_poly.entity_id
_entity_poly.type
_entity_poly.pdbx_seq_one_letter_code
_entity_poly.pdbx_strand_id
1 'polypeptide(L)' 'MEKINITIAADKVVYSFEVADYPHHQHNHCKFEIFQDGKLVAGFDPDAQHILHICNNKGHLSEDVLHLLAHEIERFHW' A
#
# COMPACT_ATOMS: atom_id res chain seq x y z
N MET A 1 4.31 0.82 -15.18
CA MET A 1 3.77 1.03 -13.84
C MET A 1 2.27 0.96 -13.94
N GLU A 2 1.69 -0.11 -13.44
CA GLU A 2 0.24 -0.21 -13.28
C GLU A 2 -0.13 0.44 -11.95
N LYS A 3 -1.27 1.14 -11.96
CA LYS A 3 -1.82 1.82 -10.80
C LYS A 3 -3.23 1.28 -10.59
N ILE A 4 -3.48 0.74 -9.41
CA ILE A 4 -4.80 0.24 -9.03
C ILE A 4 -5.40 1.16 -7.98
N ASN A 5 -6.72 1.37 -8.07
CA ASN A 5 -7.43 2.10 -7.02
C ASN A 5 -8.01 1.08 -6.04
N ILE A 6 -7.63 1.21 -4.77
CA ILE A 6 -8.14 0.40 -3.67
C ILE A 6 -9.03 1.29 -2.80
N THR A 7 -10.20 0.78 -2.47
CA THR A 7 -11.13 1.44 -1.55
C THR A 7 -11.30 0.57 -0.31
N ILE A 8 -11.02 1.12 0.87
CA ILE A 8 -11.21 0.41 2.15
C ILE A 8 -12.18 1.18 3.04
N ALA A 9 -12.95 0.44 3.83
CA ALA A 9 -13.84 1.01 4.82
C ALA A 9 -13.29 0.70 6.22
N ALA A 10 -12.89 1.74 6.96
CA ALA A 10 -12.42 1.64 8.34
C ALA A 10 -13.16 2.69 9.19
N ASP A 11 -13.65 2.30 10.37
CA ASP A 11 -14.35 3.19 11.30
C ASP A 11 -15.48 4.04 10.69
N LYS A 12 -16.24 3.43 9.76
CA LYS A 12 -17.34 4.08 9.00
C LYS A 12 -16.88 5.19 8.04
N VAL A 13 -15.57 5.34 7.84
CA VAL A 13 -14.97 6.20 6.83
C VAL A 13 -14.51 5.33 5.66
N VAL A 14 -14.80 5.78 4.44
CA VAL A 14 -14.32 5.16 3.22
C VAL A 14 -13.09 5.90 2.75
N TYR A 15 -11.98 5.19 2.64
CA TYR A 15 -10.72 5.71 2.12
C TYR A 15 -10.50 5.20 0.71
N SER A 16 -10.08 6.09 -0.18
CA SER A 16 -9.65 5.73 -1.53
C SER A 16 -8.16 5.97 -1.66
N PHE A 17 -7.46 4.96 -2.14
CA PHE A 17 -6.02 4.97 -2.32
C PHE A 17 -5.66 4.54 -3.73
N GLU A 18 -4.61 5.15 -4.25
CA GLU A 18 -3.97 4.73 -5.50
C GLU A 18 -2.71 3.95 -5.13
N VAL A 19 -2.60 2.70 -5.58
CA VAL A 19 -1.45 1.84 -5.34
C VAL A 19 -0.66 1.68 -6.62
N ALA A 20 0.63 2.00 -6.57
CA ALA A 20 1.56 1.84 -7.68
C ALA A 20 2.51 0.67 -7.41
N ASP A 21 2.60 -0.26 -8.38
CA ASP A 21 3.58 -1.35 -8.36
C ASP A 21 4.87 -0.93 -9.08
N TYR A 22 5.98 -0.95 -8.33
CA TYR A 22 7.33 -0.67 -8.79
C TYR A 22 8.11 -1.99 -8.99
N PRO A 23 8.40 -2.40 -10.24
CA PRO A 23 9.22 -3.56 -10.49
C PRO A 23 10.68 -3.31 -10.09
N HIS A 24 11.17 -4.11 -9.12
CA HIS A 24 12.55 -4.28 -8.67
C HIS A 24 13.36 -3.03 -8.23
N HIS A 25 13.80 -3.06 -6.96
CA HIS A 25 15.07 -2.51 -6.42
C HIS A 25 15.60 -1.18 -6.98
N GLN A 26 14.74 -0.21 -7.28
CA GLN A 26 15.20 1.17 -7.37
C GLN A 26 15.36 1.69 -5.95
N HIS A 27 16.58 2.14 -5.63
CA HIS A 27 17.15 2.35 -4.29
C HIS A 27 16.45 3.38 -3.38
N ASN A 28 15.16 3.66 -3.53
CA ASN A 28 14.42 4.60 -2.69
C ASN A 28 12.90 4.41 -2.68
N HIS A 29 12.38 3.33 -3.27
CA HIS A 29 10.94 3.07 -3.38
C HIS A 29 10.60 1.72 -2.75
N CYS A 30 9.47 1.67 -2.06
CA CYS A 30 8.84 0.41 -1.68
C CYS A 30 8.27 -0.24 -2.95
N LYS A 31 8.17 -1.56 -3.01
CA LYS A 31 7.56 -2.29 -4.13
C LYS A 31 6.15 -1.78 -4.42
N PHE A 32 5.36 -1.59 -3.37
CA PHE A 32 4.04 -0.98 -3.46
C PHE A 32 4.08 0.38 -2.79
N GLU A 33 3.76 1.44 -3.52
CA GLU A 33 3.58 2.77 -2.96
C GLU A 33 2.10 3.17 -2.98
N ILE A 34 1.61 3.69 -1.87
CA ILE A 34 0.21 4.03 -1.66
C ILE A 34 0.09 5.53 -1.60
N PHE A 35 -0.78 6.07 -2.44
CA PHE A 35 -1.05 7.48 -2.57
C PHE A 35 -2.49 7.80 -2.16
N GLN A 36 -2.65 8.93 -1.51
CA GLN A 36 -3.96 9.54 -1.23
C GLN A 36 -3.91 10.98 -1.77
N ASP A 37 -4.86 11.34 -2.62
CA ASP A 37 -4.89 12.65 -3.29
C ASP A 37 -3.56 13.03 -3.98
N GLY A 38 -2.90 12.04 -4.58
CA GLY A 38 -1.60 12.19 -5.26
C GLY A 38 -0.38 12.31 -4.33
N LYS A 39 -0.56 12.17 -3.00
CA LYS A 39 0.53 12.22 -2.01
C LYS A 39 0.87 10.83 -1.50
N LEU A 40 2.16 10.51 -1.42
CA LEU A 40 2.64 9.25 -0.86
C LEU A 40 2.33 9.18 0.64
N VAL A 41 1.47 8.24 1.03
CA VAL A 41 1.01 8.05 2.43
C VAL A 41 1.58 6.77 3.05
N ALA A 42 1.79 5.71 2.29
CA ALA A 42 2.36 4.47 2.81
C ALA A 42 3.13 3.73 1.73
N GLY A 43 3.86 2.68 2.14
CA GLY A 43 4.54 1.77 1.23
C GLY A 43 4.69 0.38 1.83
N PHE A 44 4.58 -0.66 1.00
CA PHE A 44 4.78 -2.06 1.40
C PHE A 44 5.88 -2.73 0.57
N ASP A 45 6.63 -3.60 1.23
CA ASP A 45 7.56 -4.53 0.60
C ASP A 45 7.28 -5.97 1.04
N PRO A 46 7.25 -6.93 0.11
CA PRO A 46 7.20 -8.34 0.47
C PRO A 46 8.55 -8.78 1.03
N ASP A 47 8.54 -9.60 2.08
CA ASP A 47 9.72 -10.33 2.51
C ASP A 47 10.02 -11.55 1.62
N ALA A 48 11.03 -12.33 2.02
CA ALA A 48 11.42 -13.56 1.33
C ALA A 48 10.34 -14.66 1.33
N GLN A 49 9.31 -14.53 2.18
CA GLN A 49 8.18 -15.45 2.27
C GLN A 49 6.93 -14.91 1.56
N HIS A 50 7.05 -13.79 0.82
CA HIS A 50 5.91 -13.11 0.21
C HIS A 50 4.88 -12.64 1.24
N ILE A 51 5.33 -12.12 2.38
CA ILE A 51 4.45 -11.43 3.34
C ILE A 51 4.70 -9.93 3.20
N LEU A 52 3.64 -9.14 3.03
CA LEU A 52 3.77 -7.69 2.94
C LEU A 52 4.12 -7.07 4.30
N HIS A 53 5.20 -6.30 4.34
CA HIS A 53 5.62 -5.50 5.48
C HIS A 53 5.57 -4.03 5.16
N ILE A 54 5.31 -3.21 6.17
CA ILE A 54 5.31 -1.75 6.03
C ILE A 54 6.75 -1.29 5.79
N CYS A 55 7.01 -0.79 4.59
CA CYS A 55 8.28 -0.17 4.22
C CYS A 55 8.29 1.32 4.60
N ASN A 56 7.13 2.00 4.55
CA ASN A 56 6.99 3.39 4.96
C ASN A 56 5.55 3.74 5.38
N ASN A 57 5.38 4.68 6.30
CA ASN A 57 4.09 5.24 6.73
C ASN A 57 4.16 6.77 6.89
N LYS A 58 4.37 7.51 5.78
CA LYS A 58 4.46 8.98 5.77
C LYS A 58 3.15 9.68 6.11
N GLY A 59 2.03 9.04 5.83
CA GLY A 59 0.68 9.54 6.07
C GLY A 59 0.21 9.32 7.51
N HIS A 60 1.00 8.65 8.35
CA HIS A 60 0.63 8.25 9.70
C HIS A 60 -0.73 7.53 9.74
N LEU A 61 -0.94 6.63 8.77
CA LEU A 61 -2.12 5.79 8.72
C LEU A 61 -2.17 4.89 9.96
N SER A 62 -3.37 4.62 10.46
CA SER A 62 -3.57 3.70 11.57
C SER A 62 -3.22 2.27 11.16
N GLU A 63 -2.91 1.44 12.14
CA GLU A 63 -2.57 0.02 11.92
C GLU A 63 -3.73 -0.72 11.24
N ASP A 64 -4.98 -0.45 11.61
CA ASP A 64 -6.16 -1.04 10.97
C ASP A 64 -6.25 -0.71 9.47
N VAL A 65 -5.98 0.54 9.10
CA VAL A 65 -5.97 0.98 7.70
C VAL A 65 -4.83 0.30 6.93
N LEU A 66 -3.66 0.18 7.54
CA LEU A 66 -2.50 -0.49 6.94
C LEU A 66 -2.73 -1.99 6.75
N HIS A 67 -3.37 -2.66 7.71
CA HIS A 67 -3.74 -4.08 7.60
C HIS A 67 -4.75 -4.32 6.48
N LEU A 68 -5.79 -3.48 6.38
CA LEU A 68 -6.77 -3.56 5.30
C LEU A 68 -6.14 -3.30 3.94
N LEU A 69 -5.23 -2.33 3.85
CA LEU A 69 -4.47 -2.06 2.62
C LEU A 69 -3.62 -3.25 2.19
N ALA A 70 -2.84 -3.83 3.12
CA ALA A 70 -2.03 -5.00 2.83
C ALA A 70 -2.89 -6.15 2.31
N HIS A 71 -4.00 -6.46 3.00
CA HIS A 71 -4.93 -7.51 2.60
C HIS A 71 -5.49 -7.32 1.18
N GLU A 72 -5.88 -6.08 0.83
CA GLU A 72 -6.39 -5.80 -0.51
C GLU A 72 -5.30 -5.92 -1.58
N ILE A 73 -4.08 -5.43 -1.31
CA ILE A 73 -2.94 -5.55 -2.24
C ILE A 73 -2.62 -7.03 -2.50
N GLU A 74 -2.58 -7.86 -1.45
CA GLU A 74 -2.37 -9.30 -1.59
C GLU A 74 -3.43 -9.94 -2.49
N ARG A 75 -4.71 -9.61 -2.30
CA ARG A 75 -5.82 -10.15 -3.12
C ARG A 75 -5.73 -9.79 -4.61
N PHE A 76 -5.10 -8.67 -4.95
CA PHE A 76 -4.94 -8.26 -6.36
C PHE A 76 -3.71 -8.87 -7.03
N HIS A 77 -2.68 -9.21 -6.25
CA HIS A 77 -1.38 -9.63 -6.78
C HIS A 77 -1.06 -11.12 -6.54
N TRP A 78 -1.80 -11.82 -5.67
CA TRP A 78 -1.68 -13.24 -5.34
C TRP A 78 -3.05 -13.94 -5.29
#